data_AF-A0ABD5WF87-F1
#
_entry.id   AF-A0ABD5WF87-F1
#
_cell.length_a   1.000
_cell.length_b   1.000
_cell.length_c   1.000
_cell.angle_alpha   90.00
_cell.angle_beta   90.00
_cell.angle_gamma   90.00
#
_symmetry.space_group_name_H-M   'P 1'
#
loop_
_entity.id
_entity.type
_entity.pdbx_description
1 polymer ?
#
loop_
_entity_poly.entity_id
_entity_poly.type
_entity_poly.pdbx_seq_one_letter_code
_entity_poly.pdbx_strand_id
1 'polypeptide(L)'
;MHPEFDSLTATDGIEILDPIESRRFTLQTSSPVAPSRATTDEFPYPVDIACEIRTGELALSYTVPIDVRSPDGTHRDSISPPTDREFPPGEYLLDLHAPIKLYVRVAGSLAITADADGVTVEFGGETAVRIGARSYHSSPAETITVPEDPRAMMKAVTAFSSTLKTTSPERSWPTLRGHPPRVELGDELVIPERLEPPTPASPSGSHRSTAVSTPSHRSPTISGQT
;
A
#
# COMPACT_ATOMS: atom_id res chain seq x y z
N MET A 1 6.92 -1.61 15.97
CA MET A 1 7.09 -0.17 15.70
C MET A 1 6.27 0.13 14.46
N HIS A 2 5.69 1.32 14.34
CA HIS A 2 4.87 1.73 13.20
C HIS A 2 5.15 3.21 12.90
N PRO A 3 4.74 3.72 11.73
CA PRO A 3 4.75 5.16 11.49
C PRO A 3 3.94 5.92 12.54
N GLU A 4 4.15 7.21 12.70
CA GLU A 4 3.44 8.08 13.65
C GLU A 4 2.93 9.33 12.91
N PHE A 5 1.83 9.92 13.40
CA PHE A 5 1.23 11.14 12.85
C PHE A 5 1.26 12.25 13.90
N ASP A 6 1.82 13.40 13.55
CA ASP A 6 1.89 14.58 14.41
C ASP A 6 1.47 15.85 13.66
N SER A 7 0.90 16.82 14.38
CA SER A 7 0.67 18.15 13.81
C SER A 7 1.99 18.88 13.58
N LEU A 8 2.09 19.58 12.46
CA LEU A 8 3.21 20.49 12.20
C LEU A 8 3.10 21.74 13.10
N THR A 9 4.25 22.26 13.54
CA THR A 9 4.33 23.44 14.43
C THR A 9 4.81 24.70 13.72
N ALA A 10 5.57 24.54 12.62
CA ALA A 10 6.11 25.66 11.83
C ALA A 10 5.20 26.06 10.65
N THR A 11 4.37 25.13 10.17
CA THR A 11 3.41 25.31 9.09
C THR A 11 2.14 24.54 9.41
N ASP A 12 1.07 24.80 8.67
CA ASP A 12 -0.18 24.08 8.82
C ASP A 12 -0.10 22.71 8.12
N GLY A 13 -0.45 21.64 8.84
CA GLY A 13 -0.46 20.29 8.30
C GLY A 13 -0.09 19.22 9.31
N ILE A 14 0.31 18.06 8.79
CA ILE A 14 0.78 16.92 9.58
C ILE A 14 2.13 16.41 9.06
N GLU A 15 2.94 15.91 10.00
CA GLU A 15 4.11 15.08 9.75
C GLU A 15 3.73 13.61 9.91
N ILE A 16 4.28 12.78 9.03
CA ILE A 16 4.31 11.33 9.12
C ILE A 16 5.76 10.91 9.34
N LEU A 17 6.05 10.31 10.49
CA LEU A 17 7.37 9.78 10.83
C LEU A 17 7.34 8.26 10.72
N ASP A 18 8.20 7.66 9.90
CA ASP A 18 8.48 6.22 9.93
C ASP A 18 9.81 5.98 10.65
N PRO A 19 9.77 5.59 11.94
CA PRO A 19 10.99 5.32 12.71
C PRO A 19 11.69 4.02 12.31
N ILE A 20 11.02 3.10 11.57
CA ILE A 20 11.63 1.85 11.11
C ILE A 20 12.65 2.14 10.00
N GLU A 21 12.26 2.98 9.04
CA GLU A 21 13.10 3.34 7.88
C GLU A 21 13.77 4.71 8.03
N SER A 22 13.58 5.38 9.17
CA SER A 22 14.03 6.75 9.44
C SER A 22 13.57 7.74 8.36
N ARG A 23 12.30 7.63 7.94
CA ARG A 23 11.71 8.50 6.90
C ARG A 23 10.73 9.48 7.51
N ARG A 24 10.60 10.64 6.86
CA ARG A 24 9.65 11.69 7.22
C ARG A 24 8.92 12.12 5.96
N PHE A 25 7.65 12.44 6.09
CA PHE A 25 6.84 12.98 5.01
C PHE A 25 5.84 13.98 5.59
N THR A 26 5.58 15.07 4.88
CA THR A 26 4.68 16.12 5.35
C THR A 26 3.54 16.32 4.38
N LEU A 27 2.34 16.47 4.93
CA LEU A 27 1.16 16.89 4.19
C LEU A 27 0.73 18.24 4.76
N GLN A 28 0.83 19.28 3.94
CA GLN A 28 0.40 20.62 4.32
C GLN A 28 -1.12 20.74 4.17
N THR A 29 -1.73 21.56 5.02
CA THR A 29 -3.16 21.88 5.00
C THR A 29 -3.37 23.38 4.95
N SER A 30 -4.59 23.83 4.62
CA SER A 30 -4.93 25.25 4.55
C SER A 30 -5.12 25.92 5.92
N SER A 31 -5.18 25.14 7.00
CA SER A 31 -5.28 25.59 8.39
C SER A 31 -4.72 24.53 9.35
N PRO A 32 -4.41 24.87 10.62
CA PRO A 32 -3.93 23.90 11.59
C PRO A 32 -4.89 22.73 11.78
N VAL A 33 -4.36 21.51 11.77
CA VAL A 33 -5.14 20.28 11.99
C VAL A 33 -4.55 19.45 13.12
N ALA A 34 -5.40 18.73 13.85
CA ALA A 34 -5.00 17.76 14.86
C ALA A 34 -5.40 16.35 14.38
N PRO A 35 -4.44 15.48 14.02
CA PRO A 35 -4.74 14.12 13.58
C PRO A 35 -5.36 13.32 14.73
N SER A 36 -6.57 12.81 14.50
CA SER A 36 -7.24 11.90 15.43
C SER A 36 -7.09 10.46 14.96
N ARG A 37 -6.96 9.50 15.88
CA ARG A 37 -6.79 8.09 15.51
C ARG A 37 -8.02 7.58 14.75
N ALA A 38 -7.79 6.90 13.63
CA ALA A 38 -8.82 6.25 12.81
C ALA A 38 -8.61 4.73 12.73
N THR A 39 -9.62 4.00 12.26
CA THR A 39 -9.49 2.57 11.97
C THR A 39 -8.73 2.33 10.67
N THR A 40 -7.97 1.24 10.61
CA THR A 40 -7.26 0.77 9.42
C THR A 40 -8.16 -0.03 8.47
N ASP A 41 -9.32 -0.48 8.95
CA ASP A 41 -10.19 -1.43 8.24
C ASP A 41 -10.90 -0.81 7.02
N GLU A 42 -10.91 0.51 6.91
CA GLU A 42 -11.49 1.23 5.77
C GLU A 42 -10.57 1.30 4.54
N PHE A 43 -9.33 0.82 4.66
CA PHE A 43 -8.38 0.78 3.56
C PHE A 43 -8.42 -0.60 2.89
N PRO A 44 -8.55 -0.67 1.54
CA PRO A 44 -8.54 -1.94 0.82
C PRO A 44 -7.15 -2.59 0.79
N TYR A 45 -6.11 -1.82 1.13
CA TYR A 45 -4.72 -2.29 1.22
C TYR A 45 -4.19 -2.14 2.63
N PRO A 46 -3.30 -3.04 3.08
CA PRO A 46 -2.78 -3.01 4.45
C PRO A 46 -2.09 -1.69 4.80
N VAL A 47 -2.51 -1.10 5.91
CA VAL A 47 -1.85 0.01 6.61
C VAL A 47 -1.65 -0.36 8.09
N ASP A 48 -0.58 0.13 8.71
CA ASP A 48 -0.29 -0.20 10.12
C ASP A 48 -1.03 0.73 11.08
N ILE A 49 -1.22 1.98 10.66
CA ILE A 49 -1.96 3.00 11.40
C ILE A 49 -2.76 3.90 10.47
N ALA A 50 -3.78 4.56 11.02
CA ALA A 50 -4.56 5.56 10.32
C ALA A 50 -4.92 6.74 11.24
N CYS A 51 -5.06 7.91 10.64
CA CYS A 51 -5.64 9.09 11.28
C CYS A 51 -6.72 9.73 10.42
N GLU A 52 -7.53 10.59 11.04
CA GLU A 52 -8.48 11.47 10.38
C GLU A 52 -8.16 12.93 10.73
N ILE A 53 -8.18 13.77 9.70
CA ILE A 53 -8.13 15.23 9.80
C ILE A 53 -9.31 15.84 9.04
N ARG A 54 -9.62 17.12 9.30
CA ARG A 54 -10.57 17.90 8.50
C ARG A 54 -9.83 19.01 7.79
N THR A 55 -9.94 19.06 6.46
CA THR A 55 -9.30 20.08 5.63
C THR A 55 -10.02 20.20 4.30
N GLY A 56 -9.86 21.33 3.62
CA GLY A 56 -10.30 21.53 2.23
C GLY A 56 -9.22 21.21 1.19
N GLU A 57 -7.97 21.00 1.63
CA GLU A 57 -6.83 20.81 0.74
C GLU A 57 -5.73 20.00 1.42
N LEU A 58 -5.01 19.21 0.61
CA LEU A 58 -3.67 18.72 0.95
C LEU A 58 -2.65 19.23 -0.07
N ALA A 59 -1.55 19.78 0.42
CA ALA A 59 -0.41 20.17 -0.42
C ALA A 59 0.85 19.41 -0.04
N LEU A 60 1.61 19.02 -1.06
CA LEU A 60 2.87 18.29 -0.95
C LEU A 60 3.96 19.18 -1.57
N SER A 61 4.97 19.53 -0.77
CA SER A 61 6.13 20.31 -1.24
C SER A 61 7.10 19.50 -2.12
N TYR A 62 6.73 18.27 -2.48
CA TYR A 62 7.51 17.39 -3.36
C TYR A 62 6.57 16.70 -4.34
N THR A 63 7.04 16.64 -5.58
CA THR A 63 6.34 15.98 -6.65
C THR A 63 6.47 14.45 -6.53
N VAL A 64 5.41 13.80 -6.06
CA VAL A 64 5.29 12.33 -6.02
C VAL A 64 4.22 11.86 -7.00
N PRO A 65 4.40 10.72 -7.69
CA PRO A 65 3.32 10.09 -8.44
C PRO A 65 2.13 9.78 -7.51
N ILE A 66 0.91 9.92 -8.04
CA ILE A 66 -0.32 9.57 -7.33
C ILE A 66 -1.16 8.66 -8.22
N ASP A 67 -1.57 7.49 -7.72
CA ASP A 67 -2.64 6.73 -8.36
C ASP A 67 -3.98 7.07 -7.71
N VAL A 68 -4.96 7.45 -8.53
CA VAL A 68 -6.34 7.63 -8.10
C VAL A 68 -7.07 6.32 -8.26
N ARG A 69 -7.71 5.86 -7.19
CA ARG A 69 -8.39 4.56 -7.11
C ARG A 69 -9.81 4.72 -6.60
N SER A 70 -10.66 3.77 -6.97
CA SER A 70 -11.94 3.52 -6.30
C SER A 70 -11.71 3.11 -4.84
N PRO A 71 -12.74 3.18 -3.98
CA PRO A 71 -12.67 2.73 -2.59
C PRO A 71 -12.31 1.27 -2.38
N ASP A 72 -12.61 0.43 -3.38
CA ASP A 72 -12.25 -1.00 -3.43
C ASP A 72 -10.81 -1.24 -3.90
N GLY A 73 -10.06 -0.17 -4.17
CA GLY A 73 -8.68 -0.24 -4.64
C GLY A 73 -8.52 -0.31 -6.15
N THR A 74 -9.61 -0.44 -6.92
CA THR A 74 -9.59 -0.47 -8.39
C THR A 74 -8.95 0.80 -8.93
N HIS A 75 -7.93 0.65 -9.78
CA HIS A 75 -7.25 1.77 -10.42
C HIS A 75 -8.21 2.57 -11.32
N ARG A 76 -8.17 3.90 -11.23
CA ARG A 76 -8.95 4.81 -12.07
C ARG A 76 -8.08 5.69 -12.95
N ASP A 77 -7.03 6.28 -12.38
CA ASP A 77 -6.15 7.22 -13.09
C ASP A 77 -4.76 7.27 -12.43
N SER A 78 -3.74 7.73 -13.16
CA SER A 78 -2.39 7.99 -12.64
C SER A 78 -2.00 9.44 -12.93
N ILE A 79 -1.63 10.18 -11.89
CA ILE A 79 -1.21 11.57 -11.99
C ILE A 79 0.31 11.61 -12.20
N SER A 80 0.73 12.17 -13.33
CA SER A 80 2.13 12.40 -13.66
C SER A 80 2.33 13.88 -14.04
N PRO A 81 3.16 14.63 -13.32
CA PRO A 81 3.37 16.05 -13.59
C PRO A 81 3.94 16.32 -15.00
N PRO A 82 3.60 17.47 -15.63
CA PRO A 82 2.58 18.41 -15.19
C PRO A 82 1.17 17.84 -15.42
N THR A 83 0.27 18.03 -14.47
CA THR A 83 -1.14 17.60 -14.58
C THR A 83 -2.05 18.61 -13.89
N ASP A 84 -3.21 18.85 -14.50
CA ASP A 84 -4.39 19.47 -13.89
C ASP A 84 -5.56 18.53 -14.18
N ARG A 85 -6.15 17.97 -13.11
CA ARG A 85 -7.15 16.90 -13.24
C ARG A 85 -8.25 17.01 -12.21
N GLU A 86 -9.48 17.13 -12.70
CA GLU A 86 -10.68 17.10 -11.89
C GLU A 86 -11.36 15.72 -11.89
N PHE A 87 -11.94 15.38 -10.76
CA PHE A 87 -12.78 14.21 -10.56
C PHE A 87 -14.12 14.64 -9.94
N PRO A 88 -15.25 14.10 -10.43
CA PRO A 88 -16.57 14.45 -9.93
C PRO A 88 -16.76 14.02 -8.46
N PRO A 89 -17.81 14.48 -7.77
CA PRO A 89 -18.13 14.00 -6.44
C PRO A 89 -18.20 12.47 -6.36
N GLY A 90 -17.46 11.89 -5.42
CA GLY A 90 -17.40 10.44 -5.20
C GLY A 90 -16.53 10.10 -3.99
N GLU A 91 -16.28 8.80 -3.80
CA GLU A 91 -15.27 8.33 -2.85
C GLU A 91 -14.01 7.92 -3.60
N TYR A 92 -12.87 8.35 -3.09
CA TYR A 92 -11.56 8.15 -3.71
C TYR A 92 -10.56 7.62 -2.69
N LEU A 93 -9.67 6.76 -3.20
CA LEU A 93 -8.45 6.36 -2.52
C LEU A 93 -7.27 6.83 -3.37
N LEU A 94 -6.45 7.72 -2.81
CA LEU A 94 -5.21 8.19 -3.42
C LEU A 94 -4.06 7.35 -2.88
N ASP A 95 -3.32 6.72 -3.77
CA ASP A 95 -2.06 6.04 -3.45
C ASP A 95 -0.90 6.98 -3.75
N LEU A 96 -0.28 7.52 -2.70
CA LEU A 96 0.82 8.46 -2.80
C LEU A 96 2.13 7.66 -2.82
N HIS A 97 2.91 7.80 -3.90
CA HIS A 97 4.21 7.16 -4.04
C HIS A 97 5.30 7.92 -3.26
N ALA A 98 5.05 8.10 -1.97
CA ALA A 98 5.91 8.79 -1.01
C ALA A 98 6.97 7.84 -0.40
N PRO A 99 8.00 8.36 0.32
CA PRO A 99 8.99 7.56 1.04
C PRO A 99 8.45 6.71 2.19
N ILE A 100 7.17 6.91 2.56
CA ILE A 100 6.38 6.08 3.47
C ILE A 100 5.17 5.62 2.66
N LYS A 101 4.68 4.38 2.86
CA LYS A 101 3.49 3.95 2.13
C LYS A 101 2.28 4.72 2.67
N LEU A 102 1.68 5.55 1.83
CA LEU A 102 0.60 6.46 2.22
C LEU A 102 -0.62 6.27 1.32
N TYR A 103 -1.77 6.18 1.97
CA TYR A 103 -3.07 6.21 1.33
C TYR A 103 -3.90 7.34 1.90
N VAL A 104 -4.56 8.12 1.03
CA VAL A 104 -5.52 9.15 1.43
C VAL A 104 -6.90 8.73 0.94
N ARG A 105 -7.84 8.52 1.86
CA ARG A 105 -9.24 8.24 1.57
C ARG A 105 -10.08 9.48 1.83
N VAL A 106 -10.89 9.87 0.85
CA VAL A 106 -11.72 11.07 0.93
C VAL A 106 -13.03 10.89 0.16
N ALA A 107 -14.09 11.53 0.65
CA ALA A 107 -15.36 11.68 -0.05
C ALA A 107 -15.56 13.14 -0.45
N GLY A 108 -15.92 13.37 -1.72
CA GLY A 108 -16.11 14.70 -2.28
C GLY A 108 -15.70 14.77 -3.76
N SER A 109 -15.73 15.97 -4.32
CA SER A 109 -15.02 16.26 -5.57
C SER A 109 -13.53 16.44 -5.27
N LEU A 110 -12.71 16.17 -6.28
CA LEU A 110 -11.26 16.22 -6.15
C LEU A 110 -10.67 16.97 -7.36
N ALA A 111 -9.83 17.96 -7.11
CA ALA A 111 -8.98 18.56 -8.13
C ALA A 111 -7.51 18.32 -7.75
N ILE A 112 -6.73 17.75 -8.67
CA ILE A 112 -5.31 17.49 -8.48
C ILE A 112 -4.51 18.33 -9.47
N THR A 113 -3.69 19.22 -8.93
CA THR A 113 -2.71 19.99 -9.68
C THR A 113 -1.33 19.51 -9.29
N ALA A 114 -0.52 19.12 -10.28
CA ALA A 114 0.85 18.64 -10.07
C ALA A 114 1.78 19.34 -11.05
N ASP A 115 2.86 19.91 -10.56
CA ASP A 115 3.87 20.59 -11.37
C ASP A 115 5.29 20.30 -10.84
N ALA A 116 6.25 21.16 -11.21
CA ALA A 116 7.64 21.02 -10.79
C ALA A 116 7.88 21.40 -9.32
N ASP A 117 6.98 22.17 -8.72
CA ASP A 117 7.10 22.71 -7.36
C ASP A 117 6.36 21.84 -6.34
N GLY A 118 5.33 21.09 -6.76
CA GLY A 118 4.67 20.14 -5.87
C GLY A 118 3.39 19.52 -6.42
N VAL A 119 2.55 19.04 -5.49
CA VAL A 119 1.21 18.55 -5.78
C VAL A 119 0.22 19.16 -4.80
N THR A 120 -0.88 19.70 -5.33
CA THR A 120 -2.03 20.16 -4.55
C THR A 120 -3.24 19.29 -4.87
N VAL A 121 -3.94 18.89 -3.83
CA VAL A 121 -5.13 18.05 -3.85
C VAL A 121 -6.24 18.85 -3.16
N GLU A 122 -7.07 19.51 -3.95
CA GLU A 122 -8.19 20.31 -3.44
C GLU A 122 -9.45 19.45 -3.35
N PHE A 123 -10.16 19.61 -2.23
CA PHE A 123 -11.47 19.03 -2.00
C PHE A 123 -12.54 20.10 -2.24
N GLY A 124 -13.73 19.72 -2.71
CA GLY A 124 -14.84 20.66 -2.98
C GLY A 124 -15.40 21.43 -1.77
N GLY A 125 -14.69 21.42 -0.65
CA GLY A 125 -15.01 22.03 0.64
C GLY A 125 -14.26 21.31 1.77
N GLU A 126 -14.36 21.83 2.98
CA GLU A 126 -13.79 21.17 4.16
C GLU A 126 -14.45 19.80 4.39
N THR A 127 -13.66 18.74 4.34
CA THR A 127 -14.14 17.36 4.45
C THR A 127 -13.27 16.54 5.40
N ALA A 128 -13.80 15.38 5.82
CA ALA A 128 -13.02 14.40 6.58
C ALA A 128 -12.09 13.66 5.62
N VAL A 129 -10.80 13.67 5.94
CA VAL A 129 -9.73 13.04 5.17
C VAL A 129 -9.07 11.99 6.06
N ARG A 130 -9.11 10.72 5.62
CA ARG A 130 -8.48 9.61 6.34
C ARG A 130 -7.17 9.27 5.69
N ILE A 131 -6.13 9.14 6.50
CA ILE A 131 -4.76 8.95 6.04
C ILE A 131 -4.24 7.67 6.68
N GLY A 132 -3.94 6.69 5.86
CA GLY A 132 -3.37 5.40 6.26
C GLY A 132 -1.88 5.37 5.95
N ALA A 133 -1.07 4.95 6.92
CA ALA A 133 0.38 4.88 6.79
C ALA A 133 0.92 3.49 7.12
N ARG A 134 2.00 3.13 6.43
CA ARG A 134 2.75 1.90 6.68
C ARG A 134 4.21 2.07 6.32
N SER A 135 5.10 1.47 7.09
CA SER A 135 6.51 1.39 6.69
C SER A 135 6.70 0.45 5.48
N TYR A 136 7.66 0.76 4.61
CA TYR A 136 8.02 -0.12 3.50
C TYR A 136 8.73 -1.40 3.95
N HIS A 137 9.35 -1.41 5.14
CA HIS A 137 10.13 -2.54 5.65
C HIS A 137 11.13 -3.05 4.59
N SER A 138 12.08 -2.19 4.23
CA SER A 138 13.13 -2.40 3.23
C SER A 138 14.33 -3.21 3.74
N SER A 139 14.31 -3.60 5.02
CA SER A 139 15.33 -4.43 5.67
C SER A 139 14.69 -5.55 6.49
N PRO A 140 15.45 -6.63 6.80
CA PRO A 140 14.92 -7.73 7.60
C PRO A 140 14.49 -7.26 8.99
N ALA A 141 13.26 -7.60 9.38
CA ALA A 141 12.76 -7.31 10.72
C ALA A 141 13.24 -8.33 11.77
N GLU A 142 13.65 -9.53 11.34
CA GLU A 142 14.02 -10.65 12.20
C GLU A 142 15.16 -11.45 11.55
N THR A 143 15.84 -12.26 12.37
CA THR A 143 16.93 -13.15 11.94
C THR A 143 16.57 -14.61 12.24
N ILE A 144 16.77 -15.48 11.26
CA ILE A 144 16.72 -16.94 11.40
C ILE A 144 18.15 -17.47 11.42
N THR A 145 18.50 -18.24 12.45
CA THR A 145 19.78 -18.96 12.52
C THR A 145 19.60 -20.38 11.98
N VAL A 146 20.51 -20.83 11.13
CA VAL A 146 20.43 -22.12 10.44
C VAL A 146 21.79 -22.84 10.50
N PRO A 147 21.85 -24.14 10.83
CA PRO A 147 23.06 -24.93 10.72
C PRO A 147 23.42 -25.25 9.26
N GLU A 148 24.60 -25.82 9.04
CA GLU A 148 25.02 -26.35 7.73
C GLU A 148 24.27 -27.64 7.34
N ASP A 149 22.93 -27.61 7.42
CA ASP A 149 22.01 -28.67 7.06
C ASP A 149 20.97 -28.16 6.04
N PRO A 150 20.91 -28.74 4.82
CA PRO A 150 19.90 -28.38 3.83
C PRO A 150 18.46 -28.51 4.32
N ARG A 151 18.16 -29.44 5.24
CA ARG A 151 16.79 -29.61 5.76
C ARG A 151 16.40 -28.47 6.70
N ALA A 152 17.33 -27.99 7.52
CA ALA A 152 17.14 -26.79 8.32
C ALA A 152 16.93 -25.54 7.45
N MET A 153 17.68 -25.39 6.37
CA MET A 153 17.49 -24.29 5.41
C MET A 153 16.08 -24.32 4.77
N MET A 154 15.60 -25.49 4.35
CA MET A 154 14.24 -25.61 3.82
C MET A 154 13.15 -25.21 4.84
N LYS A 155 13.36 -25.52 6.12
CA LYS A 155 12.45 -25.07 7.19
C LYS A 155 12.49 -23.54 7.35
N ALA A 156 13.68 -22.93 7.33
CA ALA A 156 13.85 -21.48 7.40
C ALA A 156 13.11 -20.75 6.27
N VAL A 157 13.21 -21.24 5.03
CA VAL A 157 12.53 -20.64 3.86
C VAL A 157 11.01 -20.63 4.01
N THR A 158 10.42 -21.60 4.73
CA THR A 158 8.96 -21.64 4.95
C THR A 158 8.47 -20.41 5.74
N ALA A 159 9.30 -19.89 6.64
CA ALA A 159 9.00 -18.71 7.45
C ALA A 159 9.03 -17.40 6.64
N PHE A 160 9.57 -17.38 5.40
CA PHE A 160 9.66 -16.14 4.61
C PHE A 160 8.29 -15.58 4.23
N SER A 161 7.27 -16.44 4.16
CA SER A 161 5.90 -16.02 3.88
C SER A 161 5.29 -15.11 4.97
N SER A 162 5.86 -15.11 6.19
CA SER A 162 5.45 -14.23 7.30
C SER A 162 5.61 -12.74 7.02
N THR A 163 6.46 -12.37 6.05
CA THR A 163 6.72 -10.97 5.71
C THR A 163 5.71 -10.39 4.72
N LEU A 164 4.84 -11.25 4.16
CA LEU A 164 3.76 -10.82 3.28
C LEU A 164 2.79 -9.94 4.05
N LYS A 165 2.46 -8.79 3.46
CA LYS A 165 1.58 -7.80 4.09
C LYS A 165 0.10 -8.13 3.89
N THR A 166 -0.20 -8.99 2.92
CA THR A 166 -1.51 -9.53 2.63
C THR A 166 -1.37 -10.92 2.01
N THR A 167 -2.39 -11.75 2.14
CA THR A 167 -2.50 -13.04 1.42
C THR A 167 -3.29 -12.92 0.11
N SER A 168 -3.89 -11.76 -0.15
CA SER A 168 -4.62 -11.47 -1.40
C SER A 168 -3.68 -11.44 -2.63
N PRO A 169 -4.19 -11.45 -3.88
CA PRO A 169 -3.35 -11.42 -5.08
C PRO A 169 -2.38 -10.23 -5.16
N GLU A 170 -2.75 -9.11 -4.54
CA GLU A 170 -1.95 -7.88 -4.44
C GLU A 170 -0.65 -8.12 -3.67
N ARG A 171 -0.50 -9.24 -2.94
CA ARG A 171 0.80 -9.69 -2.40
C ARG A 171 1.90 -9.78 -3.46
N SER A 172 1.54 -9.85 -4.74
CA SER A 172 2.49 -9.81 -5.85
C SER A 172 3.11 -8.42 -6.08
N TRP A 173 2.60 -7.35 -5.46
CA TRP A 173 3.15 -6.01 -5.59
C TRP A 173 4.44 -5.85 -4.77
N PRO A 174 5.47 -5.15 -5.28
CA PRO A 174 6.76 -5.01 -4.59
C PRO A 174 6.64 -4.54 -3.14
N THR A 175 5.73 -3.62 -2.87
CA THR A 175 5.51 -3.04 -1.55
C THR A 175 4.76 -3.99 -0.60
N LEU A 176 4.15 -5.07 -1.09
CA LEU A 176 3.38 -6.03 -0.28
C LEU A 176 4.13 -7.36 -0.05
N ARG A 177 5.31 -7.51 -0.64
CA ARG A 177 6.25 -8.63 -0.44
C ARG A 177 7.36 -8.26 0.56
N GLY A 178 7.00 -7.96 1.81
CA GLY A 178 7.95 -7.40 2.79
C GLY A 178 9.32 -8.08 2.82
N HIS A 179 10.37 -7.35 3.21
CA HIS A 179 11.73 -7.86 3.14
C HIS A 179 11.89 -9.18 3.92
N PRO A 180 12.45 -10.24 3.33
CA PRO A 180 12.58 -11.53 4.00
C PRO A 180 13.47 -11.42 5.26
N PRO A 181 13.31 -12.34 6.23
CA PRO A 181 14.18 -12.43 7.38
C PRO A 181 15.64 -12.61 6.97
N ARG A 182 16.56 -12.13 7.81
CA ARG A 182 17.99 -12.38 7.63
C ARG A 182 18.27 -13.83 7.95
N VAL A 183 19.12 -14.49 7.18
CA VAL A 183 19.59 -15.84 7.49
C VAL A 183 21.05 -15.78 7.90
N GLU A 184 21.37 -16.38 9.05
CA GLU A 184 22.74 -16.50 9.56
C GLU A 184 23.08 -17.97 9.84
N LEU A 185 24.36 -18.31 9.69
CA LEU A 185 24.87 -19.61 10.08
C LEU A 185 25.05 -19.68 11.61
N GLY A 186 24.71 -20.82 12.19
CA GLY A 186 24.95 -21.14 13.60
C GLY A 186 24.87 -22.64 13.85
N ASP A 187 24.85 -23.07 15.11
CA ASP A 187 24.90 -24.49 15.44
C ASP A 187 23.53 -25.19 15.36
N GLU A 188 22.45 -24.43 15.52
CA GLU A 188 21.07 -24.95 15.59
C GLU A 188 20.08 -24.08 14.82
N LEU A 189 18.93 -24.65 14.47
CA LEU A 189 17.85 -23.93 13.79
C LEU A 189 17.04 -23.12 14.80
N VAL A 190 17.05 -21.79 14.66
CA VAL A 190 16.25 -20.87 15.48
C VAL A 190 15.39 -20.01 14.58
N ILE A 191 14.07 -20.23 14.62
CA ILE A 191 13.07 -19.40 13.93
C ILE A 191 12.31 -18.59 14.99
N PRO A 192 12.40 -17.25 14.99
CA PRO A 192 11.62 -16.41 15.89
C PRO A 192 10.11 -16.65 15.77
N GLU A 193 9.39 -16.65 16.90
CA GLU A 193 7.93 -16.85 16.95
C GLU A 193 7.16 -15.83 16.11
N ARG A 194 7.72 -14.63 15.91
CA ARG A 194 7.11 -13.57 15.09
C ARG A 194 7.07 -13.87 13.59
N LEU A 195 7.72 -14.95 13.14
CA LEU A 195 7.77 -15.36 11.74
C LEU A 195 6.76 -16.46 11.39
N GLU A 196 5.67 -16.56 12.14
CA GLU A 196 4.55 -17.42 11.79
C GLU A 196 3.91 -16.98 10.45
N PRO A 197 3.66 -17.91 9.52
CA PRO A 197 3.00 -17.59 8.25
C PRO A 197 1.62 -16.96 8.46
N PRO A 198 1.22 -15.98 7.63
CA PRO A 198 -0.13 -15.44 7.70
C PRO A 198 -1.15 -16.52 7.35
N THR A 199 -2.26 -16.56 8.10
CA THR A 199 -3.40 -17.41 7.75
C THR A 199 -4.02 -16.89 6.45
N PRO A 200 -4.34 -17.75 5.46
CA PRO A 200 -4.97 -17.31 4.22
C PRO A 200 -6.28 -16.56 4.52
N ALA A 201 -6.40 -15.33 4.00
CA ALA A 201 -7.67 -14.61 4.03
C ALA A 201 -8.76 -15.45 3.33
N SER A 202 -9.94 -15.52 3.95
CA SER A 202 -11.11 -16.07 3.27
C SER A 202 -11.39 -15.24 2.01
N PRO A 203 -11.78 -15.85 0.88
CA PRO A 203 -12.06 -15.10 -0.33
C PRO A 203 -13.15 -14.07 -0.05
N SER A 204 -12.78 -12.78 -0.05
CA SER A 204 -13.76 -11.71 -0.03
C SER A 204 -14.52 -11.76 -1.35
N GLY A 205 -15.83 -12.01 -1.27
CA GLY A 205 -16.66 -12.18 -2.44
C GLY A 205 -16.84 -10.86 -3.19
N SER A 206 -16.29 -10.77 -4.41
CA SER A 206 -17.01 -10.32 -5.63
C SER A 206 -16.13 -10.33 -6.89
N HIS A 207 -15.04 -11.08 -6.97
CA HIS A 207 -14.44 -11.35 -8.27
C HIS A 207 -15.34 -12.34 -9.02
N ARG A 208 -16.24 -11.83 -9.87
CA ARG A 208 -16.91 -12.66 -10.88
C ARG A 208 -15.81 -13.40 -11.63
N SER A 209 -15.72 -14.70 -11.38
CA SER A 209 -14.87 -15.60 -12.14
C SER A 209 -15.39 -15.58 -13.58
N THR A 210 -14.70 -14.88 -14.47
CA THR A 210 -14.92 -15.01 -15.90
C THR A 210 -14.37 -16.39 -16.27
N ALA A 211 -15.25 -17.39 -16.31
CA ALA A 211 -14.89 -18.70 -16.82
C ALA A 211 -14.37 -18.54 -18.26
N VAL A 212 -13.09 -18.83 -18.47
CA VAL A 212 -12.53 -18.99 -19.81
C VAL A 212 -13.08 -20.28 -20.38
N SER A 213 -14.12 -20.17 -21.21
CA SER A 213 -14.57 -21.29 -22.04
C SER A 213 -13.47 -21.64 -23.04
N THR A 214 -12.83 -22.78 -22.85
CA THR A 214 -11.89 -23.35 -23.81
C THR A 214 -12.68 -23.78 -25.06
N PRO A 215 -12.35 -23.30 -26.27
CA PRO A 215 -13.01 -23.78 -27.47
C PRO A 215 -12.62 -25.25 -27.72
N SER A 216 -13.62 -26.10 -27.91
CA SER A 216 -13.44 -27.51 -28.26
C SER A 216 -12.70 -27.63 -29.59
N HIS A 217 -11.55 -28.30 -29.57
CA HIS A 217 -10.77 -28.62 -30.76
C HIS A 217 -11.59 -29.52 -31.70
N ARG A 218 -12.01 -29.01 -32.86
CA ARG A 218 -12.46 -29.86 -33.97
C ARG A 218 -11.23 -30.38 -34.69
N SER A 219 -11.09 -31.70 -34.77
CA SER A 219 -10.07 -32.38 -35.58
C SER A 219 -10.34 -32.14 -37.07
N PRO A 220 -9.33 -31.86 -37.90
CA PRO A 220 -9.52 -31.75 -39.34
C PRO A 220 -9.60 -33.15 -39.98
N THR A 221 -10.66 -33.38 -40.74
CA THR A 221 -10.83 -34.56 -41.60
C THR A 221 -9.88 -34.44 -42.80
N ILE A 222 -8.97 -35.39 -42.95
CA ILE A 222 -8.10 -35.53 -44.14
C ILE A 222 -8.94 -36.19 -45.25
N SER A 223 -9.30 -35.45 -46.30
CA SER A 223 -9.77 -36.03 -47.55
C SER A 223 -8.58 -36.19 -48.49
N GLY A 224 -8.26 -37.44 -48.84
CA GLY A 224 -7.37 -37.77 -49.93
C GLY A 224 -8.02 -37.51 -51.29
N GLN A 225 -7.23 -37.05 -52.25
CA GLN A 225 -7.53 -37.18 -53.67
C GLN A 225 -6.36 -37.88 -54.35
N THR A 226 -6.71 -38.95 -55.05
CA THR A 226 -5.97 -39.63 -56.13
C THR A 226 -5.70 -38.69 -57.29
#